data_AF-A0AAU3RFG8-F1
#
_entry.id   AF-A0AAU3RFG8-F1
#
_cell.length_a   1.000
_cell.length_b   1.000
_cell.length_c   1.000
_cell.angle_alpha   90.00
_cell.angle_beta   90.00
_cell.angle_gamma   90.00
#
_symmetry.space_group_name_H-M   'P 1'
#
loop_
_entity.id
_entity.type
_entity.pdbx_description
1 polymer ?
#
loop_
_entity_poly.entity_id
_entity_poly.type
_entity_poly.pdbx_seq_one_letter_code
_entity_poly.pdbx_strand_id
1 'polypeptide(L)'
;MDTQNTSARPHAQSRNDGENHPSRRTRAHTRSGGVIHDNVRHTTRFTVIGNHLAQHPELSLLAIGLAVHIQSLPGGELVDIRTLAARFPEGKTRIAGALRQLEAHGYLRRTCERTSSGRVVTRTVSCNQPGRSGATDAPQPEPRRPARREGEPPRRALPAVPQPAYRAPDLLRSAIEVLAGLRRGDPRLLLSVADVEHLAPGVAAWLERDLPPSAVHHALTADLPAEPLYRPAAFLAHRLAAQLPPVPPFRAPAAPPAVRHPLQNCDLCDHAFRGPERGTCRACTSRAARLPETAGARYQVKV
;
A
#
# COMPACT_ATOMS: atom_id res chain seq x y z
N MET A 1 -17.74 31.58 10.45
CA MET A 1 -17.65 31.15 9.05
C MET A 1 -16.74 29.94 9.02
N ASP A 2 -17.33 28.79 8.72
CA ASP A 2 -16.77 27.46 8.89
C ASP A 2 -15.61 27.18 7.92
N THR A 3 -14.40 27.09 8.44
CA THR A 3 -13.26 26.51 7.73
C THR A 3 -13.44 25.01 7.69
N GLN A 4 -14.08 24.50 6.64
CA GLN A 4 -14.09 23.08 6.34
C GLN A 4 -12.65 22.60 6.11
N ASN A 5 -12.18 21.66 6.94
CA ASN A 5 -10.91 20.97 6.74
C ASN A 5 -11.01 20.05 5.52
N THR A 6 -10.63 20.55 4.34
CA THR A 6 -10.65 19.83 3.05
C THR A 6 -9.64 18.68 2.97
N SER A 7 -8.80 18.49 3.99
CA SER A 7 -7.76 17.44 4.04
C SER A 7 -8.24 16.11 4.60
N ALA A 8 -9.47 16.02 5.12
CA ALA A 8 -10.06 14.79 5.62
C ALA A 8 -11.13 14.25 4.65
N ARG A 9 -11.01 12.99 4.22
CA ARG A 9 -12.11 12.30 3.51
C ARG A 9 -13.34 12.20 4.44
N PRO A 10 -14.58 12.24 3.91
CA PRO A 10 -15.76 11.95 4.71
C PRO A 10 -15.73 10.48 5.17
N HIS A 11 -15.72 10.31 6.48
CA HIS A 11 -16.08 9.11 7.26
C HIS A 11 -15.73 7.73 6.68
N ALA A 12 -14.64 7.14 7.19
CA ALA A 12 -14.67 5.71 7.53
C ALA A 12 -15.31 5.59 8.92
N GLN A 13 -16.56 5.12 8.98
CA GLN A 13 -17.17 4.70 10.24
C GLN A 13 -16.44 3.43 10.71
N SER A 14 -15.67 3.50 11.79
CA SER A 14 -15.26 2.28 12.49
C SER A 14 -16.41 1.83 13.38
N ARG A 15 -16.75 0.54 13.30
CA ARG A 15 -17.63 -0.14 14.26
C ARG A 15 -17.17 0.18 15.67
N ASN A 16 -17.97 0.96 16.39
CA ASN A 16 -17.88 1.05 17.84
C ASN A 16 -19.02 0.19 18.38
N ASP A 17 -18.78 -1.11 18.51
CA ASP A 17 -19.51 -1.92 19.49
C ASP A 17 -18.51 -2.20 20.60
N GLY A 18 -18.83 -1.70 21.78
CA GLY A 18 -17.93 -1.68 22.92
C GLY A 18 -17.71 -3.09 23.46
N GLU A 19 -16.46 -3.51 23.51
CA GLU A 19 -15.99 -4.52 24.45
C GLU A 19 -14.62 -4.09 25.01
N ASN A 20 -14.64 -3.63 26.26
CA ASN A 20 -13.45 -3.43 27.06
C ASN A 20 -12.85 -4.80 27.40
N HIS A 21 -11.85 -5.25 26.64
CA HIS A 21 -11.02 -6.38 27.07
C HIS A 21 -9.84 -5.88 27.91
N PRO A 22 -9.71 -6.31 29.18
CA PRO A 22 -8.51 -6.01 29.95
C PRO A 22 -7.36 -6.85 29.39
N SER A 23 -6.29 -6.18 28.95
CA SER A 23 -5.11 -6.81 28.37
C SER A 23 -4.41 -7.72 29.39
N ARG A 24 -4.48 -9.04 29.14
CA ARG A 24 -3.71 -10.07 29.83
C ARG A 24 -2.21 -9.86 29.57
N ARG A 25 -1.48 -9.43 30.61
CA ARG A 25 -0.01 -9.24 30.59
C ARG A 25 0.69 -10.59 30.40
N THR A 26 1.16 -10.89 29.20
CA THR A 26 2.28 -11.81 28.98
C THR A 26 3.57 -10.99 28.92
N ARG A 27 4.30 -10.98 30.05
CA ARG A 27 5.67 -10.48 30.13
C ARG A 27 6.59 -11.43 29.36
N ALA A 28 7.16 -10.96 28.26
CA ALA A 28 8.38 -11.53 27.68
C ALA A 28 9.21 -10.39 27.06
N HIS A 29 10.36 -10.11 27.70
CA HIS A 29 11.49 -9.28 27.29
C HIS A 29 11.23 -7.81 26.90
N THR A 30 11.15 -6.97 27.93
CA THR A 30 11.28 -5.50 27.85
C THR A 30 12.62 -5.09 27.25
N ARG A 31 12.61 -4.65 25.98
CA ARG A 31 13.51 -3.56 25.57
C ARG A 31 13.07 -2.33 26.37
N SER A 32 13.80 -2.00 27.42
CA SER A 32 13.53 -0.81 28.25
C SER A 32 13.98 0.44 27.48
N GLY A 33 13.16 0.87 26.52
CA GLY A 33 13.41 2.10 25.77
C GLY A 33 12.51 2.19 24.54
N GLY A 34 11.60 3.16 24.54
CA GLY A 34 10.67 3.42 23.45
C GLY A 34 9.56 4.39 23.89
N VAL A 35 8.97 5.10 22.93
CA VAL A 35 7.82 5.98 23.21
C VAL A 35 6.58 5.12 23.42
N ILE A 36 5.91 5.28 24.57
CA ILE A 36 4.57 4.74 24.81
C ILE A 36 3.58 5.85 24.48
N HIS A 37 2.69 5.59 23.54
CA HIS A 37 1.69 6.57 23.11
C HIS A 37 0.42 6.43 23.95
N ASP A 38 0.04 7.49 24.67
CA ASP A 38 -1.30 7.65 25.22
C ASP A 38 -2.11 8.53 24.26
N ASN A 39 -2.91 7.87 23.41
CA ASN A 39 -3.59 8.53 22.30
C ASN A 39 -5.05 8.84 22.66
N VAL A 40 -5.37 10.13 22.79
CA VAL A 40 -6.76 10.61 22.84
C VAL A 40 -7.17 11.12 21.47
N ARG A 41 -8.35 10.73 21.01
CA ARG A 41 -8.88 11.20 19.73
C ARG A 41 -9.21 12.70 19.81
N HIS A 42 -8.51 13.52 19.03
CA HIS A 42 -8.89 14.91 18.81
C HIS A 42 -10.08 14.99 17.84
N THR A 43 -11.11 15.77 18.20
CA THR A 43 -12.33 15.95 17.41
C THR A 43 -12.45 17.35 16.81
N THR A 44 -11.73 18.34 17.34
CA THR A 44 -11.75 19.73 16.87
C THR A 44 -10.35 20.33 16.87
N ARG A 45 -10.14 21.39 16.07
CA ARG A 45 -8.90 22.21 16.02
C ARG A 45 -7.59 21.40 15.89
N PHE A 46 -7.59 20.36 15.06
CA PHE A 46 -6.40 19.59 14.76
C PHE A 46 -6.04 19.70 13.27
N THR A 47 -4.77 19.47 12.97
CA THR A 47 -4.23 19.45 11.60
C THR A 47 -3.66 18.06 11.34
N VAL A 48 -4.05 17.45 10.22
CA VAL A 48 -3.53 16.14 9.81
C VAL A 48 -2.20 16.37 9.08
N ILE A 49 -1.13 15.85 9.65
CA ILE A 49 0.22 15.93 9.08
C ILE A 49 0.60 14.55 8.53
N GLY A 50 1.02 14.49 7.27
CA GLY A 50 1.47 13.23 6.67
C GLY A 50 2.87 12.83 7.14
N ASN A 51 3.10 11.53 7.38
CA ASN A 51 4.39 11.01 7.83
C ASN A 51 5.58 11.40 6.94
N HIS A 52 5.36 11.60 5.64
CA HIS A 52 6.38 12.09 4.71
C HIS A 52 7.00 13.45 5.08
N LEU A 53 6.26 14.29 5.80
CA LEU A 53 6.72 15.58 6.32
C LEU A 53 7.29 15.40 7.72
N ALA A 54 6.55 14.69 8.59
CA ALA A 54 6.93 14.50 9.99
C ALA A 54 8.23 13.69 10.16
N GLN A 55 8.55 12.82 9.20
CA GLN A 55 9.72 11.93 9.20
C GLN A 55 10.65 12.23 8.02
N HIS A 56 10.60 13.44 7.47
CA HIS A 56 11.38 13.78 6.30
C HIS A 56 12.89 13.70 6.60
N PRO A 57 13.69 12.92 5.83
CA PRO A 57 15.09 12.64 6.18
C PRO A 57 16.01 13.85 5.98
N GLU A 58 15.69 14.73 5.03
CA GLU A 58 16.56 15.86 4.63
C GLU A 58 16.11 17.21 5.20
N LEU A 59 14.93 17.29 5.81
CA LEU A 59 14.45 18.53 6.41
C LEU A 59 14.95 18.64 7.83
N SER A 60 15.35 19.84 8.22
CA SER A 60 15.61 20.12 9.63
C SER A 60 14.32 20.04 10.46
N LEU A 61 14.43 19.68 11.75
CA LEU A 61 13.28 19.72 12.68
C LEU A 61 12.63 21.09 12.74
N LEU A 62 13.40 22.17 12.56
CA LEU A 62 12.87 23.52 12.45
C LEU A 62 11.99 23.67 11.19
N ALA A 63 12.43 23.18 10.03
CA ALA A 63 11.63 23.20 8.81
C ALA A 63 10.35 22.37 8.96
N ILE A 64 10.45 21.17 9.54
CA ILE A 64 9.28 20.31 9.83
C ILE A 64 8.30 21.05 10.76
N GLY A 65 8.79 21.64 11.86
CA GLY A 65 7.98 22.41 12.80
C GLY A 65 7.30 23.61 12.16
N LEU A 66 8.02 24.36 11.32
CA LEU A 66 7.45 25.48 10.56
C LEU A 66 6.39 25.01 9.57
N ALA A 67 6.60 23.91 8.86
CA ALA A 67 5.61 23.37 7.94
C ALA A 67 4.32 22.94 8.67
N VAL A 68 4.45 22.24 9.81
CA VAL A 68 3.31 21.87 10.67
C VAL A 68 2.57 23.13 11.14
N HIS A 69 3.32 24.14 11.58
CA HIS A 69 2.73 25.41 11.99
C HIS A 69 1.95 26.07 10.86
N ILE A 70 2.55 26.20 9.68
CA ILE A 70 1.93 26.84 8.51
C ILE A 70 0.65 26.10 8.10
N GLN A 71 0.63 24.77 8.11
CA GLN A 71 -0.57 23.98 7.78
C GLN A 71 -1.69 24.11 8.82
N SER A 72 -1.36 24.52 10.05
CA SER A 72 -2.35 24.76 11.11
C SER A 72 -3.03 26.13 11.03
N LEU A 73 -2.47 27.06 10.24
CA LEU A 73 -3.00 28.41 10.11
C LEU A 73 -4.19 28.47 9.13
N PRO A 74 -5.17 29.36 9.37
CA PRO A 74 -6.18 29.65 8.37
C PRO A 74 -5.54 30.30 7.13
N GLY A 75 -6.19 30.12 5.98
CA GLY A 75 -5.73 30.74 4.73
C GLY A 75 -5.71 32.27 4.83
N GLY A 76 -4.62 32.88 4.36
CA GLY A 76 -4.44 34.35 4.37
C GLY A 76 -3.53 34.88 5.49
N GLU A 77 -3.12 34.04 6.43
CA GLU A 77 -2.16 34.41 7.47
C GLU A 77 -0.78 34.74 6.89
N LEU A 78 -0.08 35.69 7.54
CA LEU A 78 1.23 36.14 7.11
C LEU A 78 2.31 35.13 7.52
N VAL A 79 2.99 34.55 6.52
CA VAL A 79 4.09 33.59 6.69
C VAL A 79 5.40 34.18 6.17
N ASP A 80 5.74 35.36 6.68
CA ASP A 80 7.02 36.03 6.41
C ASP A 80 8.04 35.77 7.54
N ILE A 81 9.32 36.01 7.23
CA ILE A 81 10.43 35.75 8.15
C ILE A 81 10.30 36.58 9.44
N ARG A 82 9.82 37.82 9.36
CA ARG A 82 9.68 38.71 10.52
C ARG A 82 8.56 38.24 11.43
N THR A 83 7.41 37.90 10.86
CA THR A 83 6.23 37.39 11.57
C THR A 83 6.55 36.06 12.27
N LEU A 84 7.22 35.14 11.59
CA LEU A 84 7.65 33.87 12.20
C LEU A 84 8.72 34.07 13.28
N ALA A 85 9.70 34.97 13.07
CA ALA A 85 10.75 35.26 14.04
C ALA A 85 10.24 35.99 15.29
N ALA A 86 9.10 36.68 15.19
CA ALA A 86 8.45 37.28 16.35
C ALA A 86 7.71 36.23 17.21
N ARG A 87 7.33 35.09 16.61
CA ARG A 87 6.54 34.04 17.27
C ARG A 87 7.38 32.93 17.88
N PHE A 88 8.48 32.55 17.23
CA PHE A 88 9.33 31.44 17.66
C PHE A 88 10.64 31.93 18.28
N PRO A 89 11.26 31.17 19.20
CA PRO A 89 12.56 31.52 19.79
C PRO A 89 13.74 31.40 18.81
N GLU A 90 13.48 31.32 17.50
CA GLU A 90 14.46 31.06 16.46
C GLU A 90 14.84 32.34 15.71
N GLY A 91 16.13 32.47 15.41
CA GLY A 91 16.64 33.64 14.69
C GLY A 91 16.11 33.72 13.25
N LYS A 92 15.96 34.96 12.75
CA LYS A 92 15.53 35.26 11.37
C LYS A 92 16.28 34.45 10.32
N THR A 93 17.59 34.28 10.47
CA THR A 93 18.44 33.51 9.54
C THR A 93 18.07 32.03 9.50
N ARG A 94 17.78 31.40 10.66
CA ARG A 94 17.38 30.00 10.74
C ARG A 94 15.99 29.79 10.14
N ILE A 95 15.06 30.69 10.44
CA ILE A 95 13.72 30.69 9.84
C ILE A 95 13.80 30.84 8.32
N ALA A 96 14.61 31.78 7.82
CA ALA A 96 14.83 31.93 6.38
C ALA A 96 15.43 30.66 5.75
N GLY A 97 16.39 30.02 6.42
CA GLY A 97 16.97 28.75 5.99
C GLY A 97 15.95 27.61 5.94
N ALA A 98 15.14 27.48 6.98
CA ALA A 98 14.08 26.47 7.05
C ALA A 98 13.01 26.69 5.96
N LEU A 99 12.61 27.92 5.70
CA LEU A 99 11.68 28.24 4.60
C LEU A 99 12.27 27.88 3.23
N ARG A 100 13.57 28.11 3.00
CA ARG A 100 14.25 27.68 1.77
C ARG A 100 14.29 26.17 1.62
N GLN A 101 14.48 25.42 2.71
CA GLN A 101 14.39 23.96 2.69
C GLN A 101 12.98 23.51 2.28
N LEU A 102 11.93 24.10 2.86
CA LEU A 102 10.55 23.78 2.49
C LEU A 102 10.24 24.10 1.03
N GLU A 103 10.79 25.19 0.48
CA GLU A 103 10.68 25.51 -0.94
C GLU A 103 11.41 24.50 -1.82
N ALA A 104 12.64 24.13 -1.46
CA ALA A 104 13.44 23.14 -2.19
C ALA A 104 12.76 21.76 -2.27
N HIS A 105 12.10 21.34 -1.19
CA HIS A 105 11.39 20.06 -1.12
C HIS A 105 9.91 20.15 -1.53
N GLY A 106 9.45 21.31 -2.03
CA GLY A 106 8.11 21.49 -2.59
C GLY A 106 6.96 21.56 -1.57
N TYR A 107 7.27 21.72 -0.28
CA TYR A 107 6.28 21.93 0.79
C TYR A 107 5.80 23.39 0.87
N LEU A 108 6.56 24.33 0.29
CA LEU A 108 6.22 25.74 0.21
C LEU A 108 6.45 26.25 -1.21
N ARG A 109 5.54 27.08 -1.72
CA ARG A 109 5.74 27.82 -2.98
C ARG A 109 5.50 29.30 -2.72
N ARG A 110 6.40 30.15 -3.20
CA ARG A 110 6.27 31.60 -3.13
C ARG A 110 6.24 32.17 -4.54
N THR A 111 5.15 32.83 -4.90
CA THR A 111 5.02 33.52 -6.19
C THR A 111 4.86 35.01 -5.93
N CYS A 112 5.63 35.83 -6.67
CA CYS A 112 5.43 37.27 -6.70
C CYS A 112 4.38 37.58 -7.76
N GLU A 113 3.15 37.86 -7.33
CA GLU A 113 2.06 38.22 -8.24
C GLU A 113 1.93 39.75 -8.29
N ARG A 114 1.92 40.32 -9.50
CA ARG A 114 1.55 41.72 -9.69
C ARG A 114 0.03 41.81 -9.67
N THR A 115 -0.51 42.49 -8.67
CA THR A 115 -1.95 42.75 -8.60
C THR A 115 -2.36 43.72 -9.71
N SER A 116 -3.65 43.72 -10.06
CA SER A 116 -4.26 44.67 -11.01
C SER A 116 -4.04 46.14 -10.62
N SER A 117 -3.70 46.41 -9.36
CA SER A 117 -3.35 47.73 -8.84
C SER A 117 -1.84 48.09 -8.98
N GLY A 118 -1.05 47.28 -9.69
CA GLY A 118 0.39 47.48 -9.87
C GLY A 118 1.26 47.16 -8.65
N ARG A 119 0.71 46.62 -7.56
CA ARG A 119 1.47 46.23 -6.37
C ARG A 119 1.98 44.80 -6.51
N VAL A 120 3.24 44.55 -6.16
CA VAL A 120 3.80 43.19 -6.13
C VAL A 120 3.44 42.58 -4.77
N VAL A 121 2.68 41.50 -4.75
CA VAL A 121 2.30 40.75 -3.54
C VAL A 121 2.94 39.37 -3.57
N THR A 122 3.62 39.01 -2.50
CA THR A 122 4.18 37.67 -2.32
C THR A 122 3.08 36.74 -1.84
N ARG A 123 2.61 35.84 -2.72
CA ARG A 123 1.68 34.79 -2.37
C ARG A 123 2.44 33.56 -1.91
N THR A 124 2.17 33.12 -0.69
CA THR A 124 2.78 31.90 -0.12
C THR A 124 1.75 30.78 -0.11
N VAL A 125 2.04 29.68 -0.80
CA VAL A 125 1.18 28.50 -0.89
C VAL A 125 1.87 27.35 -0.15
N SER A 126 1.22 26.86 0.91
CA SER A 126 1.65 25.64 1.60
C SER A 126 1.10 24.41 0.88
N CYS A 127 1.96 23.42 0.63
CA CYS A 127 1.59 22.18 -0.03
C CYS A 127 1.65 21.02 0.97
N ASN A 128 0.49 20.40 1.25
CA ASN A 128 0.41 19.31 2.22
C ASN A 128 1.05 18.00 1.73
N GLN A 129 1.18 17.84 0.42
CA GLN A 129 1.89 16.72 -0.21
C GLN A 129 2.59 17.19 -1.50
N PRO A 130 3.93 17.24 -1.52
CA PRO A 130 4.68 17.61 -2.72
C PRO A 130 4.44 16.57 -3.84
N GLY A 131 4.31 17.05 -5.08
CA GLY A 131 4.09 16.20 -6.27
C GLY A 131 2.64 15.85 -6.61
N ARG A 132 1.65 16.20 -5.78
CA ARG A 132 0.21 15.97 -6.08
C ARG A 132 -0.51 17.19 -6.66
N SER A 133 0.01 18.39 -6.42
CA SER A 133 -0.50 19.63 -7.01
C SER A 133 -0.10 19.68 -8.48
N GLY A 134 -1.07 19.48 -9.37
CA GLY A 134 -0.90 19.54 -10.82
C GLY A 134 -0.25 20.85 -11.28
N ALA A 135 0.56 20.73 -12.32
CA ALA A 135 1.35 21.76 -12.96
C ALA A 135 0.59 23.08 -13.21
N THR A 136 1.14 24.21 -12.76
CA THR A 136 1.17 25.46 -13.56
C THR A 136 2.27 26.39 -13.05
N ASP A 137 3.19 26.67 -13.97
CA ASP A 137 4.06 27.83 -14.15
C ASP A 137 5.26 28.14 -13.22
N ALA A 138 6.32 28.53 -13.93
CA ALA A 138 7.60 29.15 -13.59
C ALA A 138 8.84 28.27 -13.22
N PRO A 139 10.03 28.66 -13.74
CA PRO A 139 11.18 27.78 -13.95
C PRO A 139 12.15 27.78 -12.76
N GLN A 140 12.64 26.60 -12.37
CA GLN A 140 13.83 26.47 -11.55
C GLN A 140 15.08 26.43 -12.43
N PRO A 141 16.14 27.19 -12.13
CA PRO A 141 17.46 26.99 -12.71
C PRO A 141 18.15 25.84 -11.97
N GLU A 142 18.21 24.66 -12.58
CA GLU A 142 19.07 23.57 -12.10
C GLU A 142 20.35 23.43 -12.96
N PRO A 143 21.46 22.95 -12.36
CA PRO A 143 22.75 22.84 -13.03
C PRO A 143 22.71 21.77 -14.13
N ARG A 144 23.27 22.13 -15.29
CA ARG A 144 23.41 21.32 -16.51
C ARG A 144 23.74 19.84 -16.24
N ARG A 145 22.76 18.96 -16.45
CA ARG A 145 22.98 17.58 -16.92
C ARG A 145 22.63 17.49 -18.41
N PRO A 146 23.35 16.67 -19.19
CA PRO A 146 23.30 16.75 -20.65
C PRO A 146 21.89 16.50 -21.16
N ALA A 147 21.46 17.40 -22.05
CA ALA A 147 20.12 17.51 -22.59
C ALA A 147 19.59 16.16 -23.07
N ARG A 148 18.56 15.65 -22.40
CA ARG A 148 17.65 14.68 -23.00
C ARG A 148 16.92 15.43 -24.10
N ARG A 149 17.08 14.97 -25.34
CA ARG A 149 16.52 15.58 -26.56
C ARG A 149 15.06 15.98 -26.35
N GLU A 150 14.81 17.28 -26.21
CA GLU A 150 13.50 17.88 -26.39
C GLU A 150 13.15 17.79 -27.88
N GLY A 151 12.01 17.15 -28.17
CA GLY A 151 11.61 16.84 -29.53
C GLY A 151 10.75 15.59 -29.68
N GLU A 152 10.32 14.95 -28.58
CA GLU A 152 9.25 13.96 -28.69
C GLU A 152 7.90 14.66 -28.45
N PRO A 153 6.97 14.65 -29.41
CA PRO A 153 5.64 15.23 -29.22
C PRO A 153 4.98 14.58 -27.99
N PRO A 154 4.04 15.26 -27.29
CA PRO A 154 3.37 14.68 -26.15
C PRO A 154 2.76 13.34 -26.59
N ARG A 155 3.35 12.23 -26.12
CA ARG A 155 2.81 10.90 -26.38
C ARG A 155 1.38 10.93 -25.86
N ARG A 156 0.40 10.88 -26.77
CA ARG A 156 -1.03 10.82 -26.40
C ARG A 156 -1.18 9.79 -25.30
N ALA A 157 -1.59 10.25 -24.12
CA ALA A 157 -1.67 9.43 -22.92
C ALA A 157 -2.38 8.11 -23.25
N LEU A 158 -1.79 6.99 -22.81
CA LEU A 158 -2.42 5.70 -22.98
C LEU A 158 -3.78 5.70 -22.25
N PRO A 159 -4.77 4.96 -22.76
CA PRO A 159 -6.06 4.83 -22.08
C PRO A 159 -5.85 4.36 -20.63
N ALA A 160 -6.69 4.85 -19.71
CA ALA A 160 -6.66 4.39 -18.34
C ALA A 160 -6.96 2.88 -18.28
N VAL A 161 -6.14 2.13 -17.56
CA VAL A 161 -6.36 0.70 -17.30
C VAL A 161 -7.04 0.50 -15.94
N PRO A 162 -7.84 -0.57 -15.79
CA PRO A 162 -8.43 -0.89 -14.50
C PRO A 162 -7.34 -1.12 -13.44
N GLN A 163 -7.64 -0.75 -12.21
CA GLN A 163 -6.75 -0.94 -11.07
C GLN A 163 -7.24 -2.13 -10.24
N PRO A 164 -6.33 -2.98 -9.73
CA PRO A 164 -6.73 -4.03 -8.81
C PRO A 164 -7.18 -3.42 -7.48
N ALA A 165 -8.14 -4.06 -6.81
CA ALA A 165 -8.61 -3.62 -5.50
C ALA A 165 -7.54 -3.89 -4.43
N TYR A 166 -6.79 -4.99 -4.57
CA TYR A 166 -5.63 -5.30 -3.73
C TYR A 166 -4.32 -5.28 -4.52
N ARG A 167 -3.38 -4.40 -4.12
CA ARG A 167 -2.04 -4.32 -4.72
C ARG A 167 -1.09 -5.29 -4.02
N ALA A 168 -1.03 -6.52 -4.51
CA ALA A 168 -0.01 -7.49 -4.13
C ALA A 168 1.21 -7.40 -5.08
N PRO A 169 2.46 -7.37 -4.57
CA PRO A 169 3.66 -7.39 -5.40
C PRO A 169 3.74 -8.61 -6.33
N ASP A 170 3.25 -9.77 -5.88
CA ASP A 170 3.29 -11.01 -6.67
C ASP A 170 2.29 -11.01 -7.84
N LEU A 171 1.13 -10.36 -7.69
CA LEU A 171 0.17 -10.15 -8.77
C LEU A 171 0.73 -9.22 -9.85
N LEU A 172 1.43 -8.15 -9.44
CA LEU A 172 2.09 -7.24 -10.37
C LEU A 172 3.26 -7.91 -11.10
N ARG A 173 4.04 -8.74 -10.40
CA ARG A 173 5.10 -9.54 -11.03
C ARG A 173 4.53 -10.50 -12.08
N SER A 174 3.48 -11.23 -11.72
CA SER A 174 2.79 -12.16 -12.63
C SER A 174 2.22 -11.42 -13.85
N ALA A 175 1.68 -10.22 -13.65
CA ALA A 175 1.17 -9.38 -14.74
C ALA A 175 2.27 -8.93 -15.71
N ILE A 176 3.44 -8.53 -15.20
CA ILE A 176 4.60 -8.16 -16.02
C ILE A 176 5.10 -9.37 -16.82
N GLU A 177 5.12 -10.57 -16.23
CA GLU A 177 5.51 -11.80 -16.91
C GLU A 177 4.57 -12.15 -18.08
N VAL A 178 3.26 -11.99 -17.89
CA VAL A 178 2.26 -12.17 -18.96
C VAL A 178 2.53 -11.17 -20.10
N LEU A 179 2.70 -9.88 -19.79
CA LEU A 179 2.96 -8.84 -20.78
C LEU A 179 4.28 -9.07 -21.54
N ALA A 180 5.34 -9.46 -20.83
CA ALA A 180 6.62 -9.83 -21.44
C ALA A 180 6.46 -11.06 -22.35
N GLY A 181 5.58 -12.00 -22.00
CA GLY A 181 5.26 -13.19 -22.77
C GLY A 181 4.50 -12.93 -24.08
N LEU A 182 3.84 -11.78 -24.25
CA LEU A 182 3.03 -11.48 -25.44
C LEU A 182 3.84 -11.52 -26.74
N ARG A 183 5.06 -10.97 -26.72
CA ARG A 183 5.96 -10.95 -27.89
C ARG A 183 6.31 -12.33 -28.45
N ARG A 184 6.23 -13.38 -27.61
CA ARG A 184 6.51 -14.77 -28.01
C ARG A 184 5.35 -15.40 -28.77
N GLY A 185 4.12 -14.92 -28.53
CA GLY A 185 2.91 -15.37 -29.22
C GLY A 185 2.65 -14.59 -30.51
N ASP A 186 2.86 -13.27 -30.49
CA ASP A 186 2.76 -12.43 -31.69
C ASP A 186 3.89 -11.37 -31.67
N PRO A 187 4.81 -11.36 -32.65
CA PRO A 187 5.91 -10.41 -32.71
C PRO A 187 5.46 -8.96 -32.93
N ARG A 188 4.19 -8.71 -33.31
CA ARG A 188 3.62 -7.36 -33.46
C ARG A 188 3.35 -6.68 -32.11
N LEU A 189 3.31 -7.44 -31.01
CA LEU A 189 3.06 -6.93 -29.65
C LEU A 189 4.37 -6.60 -28.91
N LEU A 190 5.23 -5.79 -29.54
CA LEU A 190 6.42 -5.24 -28.88
C LEU A 190 6.02 -4.06 -28.00
N LEU A 191 6.22 -4.22 -26.70
CA LEU A 191 5.89 -3.22 -25.68
C LEU A 191 7.17 -2.63 -25.09
N SER A 192 7.20 -1.31 -24.91
CA SER A 192 8.28 -0.66 -24.18
C SER A 192 8.11 -0.88 -22.67
N VAL A 193 9.18 -0.63 -21.90
CA VAL A 193 9.14 -0.73 -20.42
C VAL A 193 8.02 0.16 -19.84
N ALA A 194 7.88 1.38 -20.37
CA ALA A 194 6.84 2.31 -19.95
C ALA A 194 5.42 1.79 -20.27
N ASP A 195 5.24 1.11 -21.41
CA ASP A 195 3.96 0.51 -21.77
C ASP A 195 3.62 -0.66 -20.82
N VAL A 196 4.61 -1.48 -20.47
CA VAL A 196 4.44 -2.60 -19.54
C VAL A 196 4.08 -2.09 -18.14
N GLU A 197 4.78 -1.06 -17.65
CA GLU A 197 4.46 -0.42 -16.37
C GLU A 197 3.04 0.17 -16.34
N HIS A 198 2.61 0.78 -17.45
CA HIS A 198 1.25 1.32 -17.58
C HIS A 198 0.18 0.23 -17.63
N LEU A 199 0.44 -0.89 -18.32
CA LEU A 199 -0.53 -1.98 -18.53
C LEU A 199 -0.60 -2.98 -17.38
N ALA A 200 0.47 -3.13 -16.59
CA ALA A 200 0.58 -4.13 -15.53
C ALA A 200 -0.57 -4.08 -14.49
N PRO A 201 -1.06 -2.91 -14.03
CA PRO A 201 -2.21 -2.85 -13.13
C PRO A 201 -3.49 -3.41 -13.77
N GLY A 202 -3.68 -3.19 -15.07
CA GLY A 202 -4.85 -3.71 -15.79
C GLY A 202 -4.85 -5.24 -15.86
N VAL A 203 -3.70 -5.84 -16.14
CA VAL A 203 -3.53 -7.30 -16.13
C VAL A 203 -3.68 -7.85 -14.71
N ALA A 204 -3.14 -7.18 -13.70
CA ALA A 204 -3.32 -7.58 -12.30
C ALA A 204 -4.80 -7.57 -11.88
N ALA A 205 -5.60 -6.61 -12.37
CA ALA A 205 -7.04 -6.58 -12.14
C ALA A 205 -7.79 -7.75 -12.80
N TRP A 206 -7.26 -8.32 -13.88
CA TRP A 206 -7.80 -9.55 -14.50
C TRP A 206 -7.42 -10.78 -13.68
N LEU A 207 -6.17 -10.87 -13.20
CA LEU A 207 -5.70 -11.97 -12.35
C LEU A 207 -6.46 -12.02 -11.01
N GLU A 208 -6.78 -10.86 -10.42
CA GLU A 208 -7.59 -10.75 -9.20
C GLU A 208 -9.01 -11.32 -9.34
N ARG A 209 -9.51 -11.45 -10.58
CA ARG A 209 -10.82 -12.04 -10.89
C ARG A 209 -10.75 -13.53 -11.21
N ASP A 210 -9.73 -14.21 -10.68
CA ASP A 210 -9.47 -15.64 -10.84
C ASP A 210 -9.20 -16.11 -12.28
N LEU A 211 -8.72 -15.21 -13.16
CA LEU A 211 -8.23 -15.64 -14.47
C LEU A 211 -6.77 -16.13 -14.36
N PRO A 212 -6.45 -17.35 -14.85
CA PRO A 212 -5.07 -17.80 -14.87
C PRO A 212 -4.25 -16.98 -15.88
N PRO A 213 -2.93 -16.80 -15.65
CA PRO A 213 -2.05 -16.04 -16.53
C PRO A 213 -2.13 -16.42 -18.02
N SER A 214 -2.30 -17.71 -18.31
CA SER A 214 -2.47 -18.23 -19.67
C SER A 214 -3.78 -17.78 -20.33
N ALA A 215 -4.88 -17.72 -19.58
CA ALA A 215 -6.16 -17.24 -20.09
C ALA A 215 -6.11 -15.74 -20.39
N VAL A 216 -5.42 -14.95 -19.55
CA VAL A 216 -5.21 -13.53 -19.81
C VAL A 216 -4.35 -13.31 -21.05
N HIS A 217 -3.27 -14.10 -21.20
CA HIS A 217 -2.42 -14.04 -22.40
C HIS A 217 -3.20 -14.36 -23.68
N HIS A 218 -3.99 -15.44 -23.68
CA HIS A 218 -4.86 -15.80 -24.80
C HIS A 218 -5.91 -14.71 -25.07
N ALA A 219 -6.56 -14.19 -24.03
CA ALA A 219 -7.54 -13.13 -24.18
C ALA A 219 -6.94 -11.83 -24.73
N LEU A 220 -5.66 -11.53 -24.50
CA LEU A 220 -5.00 -10.35 -25.08
C LEU A 220 -4.52 -10.55 -26.52
N THR A 221 -4.32 -11.80 -26.92
CA THR A 221 -3.79 -12.19 -28.24
C THR A 221 -4.85 -12.75 -29.20
N ALA A 222 -6.04 -13.09 -28.72
CA ALA A 222 -7.15 -13.55 -29.55
C ALA A 222 -7.69 -12.43 -30.44
N ASP A 223 -8.08 -12.76 -31.68
CA ASP A 223 -8.73 -11.87 -32.65
C ASP A 223 -7.97 -10.55 -32.92
N LEU A 224 -6.64 -10.64 -33.03
CA LEU A 224 -5.84 -9.49 -33.42
C LEU A 224 -6.20 -9.06 -34.87
N PRO A 225 -6.33 -7.74 -35.13
CA PRO A 225 -6.55 -7.22 -36.48
C PRO A 225 -5.54 -7.77 -37.49
N ALA A 226 -6.00 -8.00 -38.72
CA ALA A 226 -5.13 -8.39 -39.83
C ALA A 226 -4.23 -7.23 -40.26
N GLU A 227 -4.67 -5.99 -40.05
CA GLU A 227 -3.89 -4.78 -40.33
C GLU A 227 -2.68 -4.63 -39.38
N PRO A 228 -1.63 -3.90 -39.80
CA PRO A 228 -0.50 -3.58 -38.94
C PRO A 228 -0.93 -2.77 -37.70
N LEU A 229 -0.49 -3.23 -36.52
CA LEU A 229 -0.78 -2.57 -35.24
C LEU A 229 0.15 -1.38 -35.01
N TYR A 230 -0.34 -0.17 -35.29
CA TYR A 230 0.43 1.06 -35.08
C TYR A 230 0.55 1.46 -33.60
N ARG A 231 -0.39 1.03 -32.74
CA ARG A 231 -0.39 1.34 -31.29
C ARG A 231 -0.76 0.12 -30.45
N PRO A 232 0.13 -0.88 -30.32
CA PRO A 232 -0.16 -2.13 -29.61
C PRO A 232 -0.53 -1.88 -28.13
N ALA A 233 0.19 -1.00 -27.43
CA ALA A 233 -0.09 -0.68 -26.03
C ALA A 233 -1.47 -0.05 -25.81
N ALA A 234 -1.93 0.82 -26.71
CA ALA A 234 -3.25 1.45 -26.61
C ALA A 234 -4.38 0.45 -26.87
N PHE A 235 -4.17 -0.47 -27.81
CA PHE A 235 -5.10 -1.57 -28.08
C PHE A 235 -5.24 -2.50 -26.87
N LEU A 236 -4.13 -2.91 -26.26
CA LEU A 236 -4.15 -3.73 -25.05
C LEU A 236 -4.81 -3.00 -23.88
N ALA A 237 -4.53 -1.71 -23.68
CA ALA A 237 -5.19 -0.91 -22.65
C ALA A 237 -6.71 -0.86 -22.85
N HIS A 238 -7.16 -0.69 -24.10
CA HIS A 238 -8.58 -0.72 -24.44
C HIS A 238 -9.21 -2.07 -24.13
N ARG A 239 -8.58 -3.19 -24.50
CA ARG A 239 -9.10 -4.54 -24.20
C ARG A 239 -9.17 -4.81 -22.71
N LEU A 240 -8.13 -4.46 -21.96
CA LEU A 240 -8.09 -4.64 -20.51
C LEU A 240 -9.24 -3.89 -19.82
N ALA A 241 -9.66 -2.74 -20.35
CA ALA A 241 -10.78 -1.97 -19.85
C ALA A 241 -12.15 -2.48 -20.34
N ALA A 242 -12.29 -2.74 -21.63
CA ALA A 242 -13.57 -3.07 -22.27
C ALA A 242 -14.00 -4.52 -22.07
N GLN A 243 -13.05 -5.45 -21.98
CA GLN A 243 -13.31 -6.89 -21.83
C GLN A 243 -13.05 -7.39 -20.40
N LEU A 244 -13.01 -6.47 -19.42
CA LEU A 244 -12.76 -6.80 -18.03
C LEU A 244 -13.83 -7.78 -17.51
N PRO A 245 -13.44 -8.98 -17.03
CA PRO A 245 -14.41 -9.95 -16.54
C PRO A 245 -15.22 -9.40 -15.35
N PRO A 246 -16.48 -9.84 -15.16
CA PRO A 246 -17.23 -9.53 -13.94
C PRO A 246 -16.52 -10.15 -12.73
N VAL A 247 -16.77 -9.59 -11.55
CA VAL A 247 -16.23 -10.16 -10.30
C VAL A 247 -16.84 -11.55 -10.12
N PRO A 248 -16.03 -12.61 -9.93
CA PRO A 248 -16.58 -13.94 -9.72
C PRO A 248 -17.46 -13.95 -8.46
N PRO A 249 -18.56 -14.72 -8.46
CA PRO A 249 -19.36 -14.87 -7.26
C PRO A 249 -18.48 -15.45 -6.15
N PHE A 250 -18.60 -14.90 -4.93
CA PHE A 250 -17.87 -15.40 -3.79
C PHE A 250 -18.14 -16.90 -3.63
N ARG A 251 -17.09 -17.70 -3.82
CA ARG A 251 -17.13 -19.14 -3.56
C ARG A 251 -16.43 -19.39 -2.24
N ALA A 252 -17.17 -19.88 -1.25
CA ALA A 252 -16.55 -20.39 -0.03
C ALA A 252 -15.47 -21.42 -0.43
N PRO A 253 -14.27 -21.39 0.19
CA PRO A 253 -13.23 -22.36 -0.10
C PRO A 253 -13.82 -23.76 -0.05
N ALA A 254 -13.60 -24.54 -1.11
CA ALA A 254 -14.02 -25.94 -1.11
C ALA A 254 -13.43 -26.60 0.13
N ALA A 255 -14.27 -27.30 0.90
CA ALA A 255 -13.81 -28.02 2.08
C ALA A 255 -12.59 -28.88 1.69
N PRO A 256 -11.50 -28.88 2.48
CA PRO A 256 -10.32 -29.67 2.15
C PRO A 256 -10.77 -31.11 1.88
N PRO A 257 -10.18 -31.78 0.87
CA PRO A 257 -10.57 -33.13 0.54
C PRO A 257 -10.47 -33.98 1.81
N ALA A 258 -11.54 -34.72 2.12
CA ALA A 258 -11.57 -35.58 3.30
C ALA A 258 -10.35 -36.50 3.25
N VAL A 259 -9.42 -36.34 4.20
CA VAL A 259 -8.19 -37.13 4.26
C VAL A 259 -8.59 -38.58 4.46
N ARG A 260 -8.52 -39.38 3.40
CA ARG A 260 -8.75 -40.82 3.47
C ARG A 260 -7.49 -41.48 4.01
N HIS A 261 -7.46 -41.72 5.31
CA HIS A 261 -6.36 -42.44 5.94
C HIS A 261 -6.24 -43.88 5.39
N PRO A 262 -5.01 -44.41 5.25
CA PRO A 262 -4.77 -45.77 4.78
C PRO A 262 -5.45 -46.80 5.70
N LEU A 263 -5.86 -47.94 5.12
CA LEU A 263 -6.38 -49.07 5.88
C LEU A 263 -5.20 -49.86 6.46
N GLN A 264 -5.26 -50.18 7.74
CA GLN A 264 -4.21 -50.87 8.48
C GLN A 264 -4.82 -51.73 9.58
N ASN A 265 -4.13 -52.79 9.98
CA ASN A 265 -4.59 -53.67 11.05
C ASN A 265 -4.10 -53.18 12.42
N CYS A 266 -4.91 -53.41 13.45
CA CYS A 266 -4.57 -53.10 14.84
C CYS A 266 -3.50 -54.05 15.38
N ASP A 267 -2.45 -53.50 15.98
CA ASP A 267 -1.34 -54.30 16.55
C ASP A 267 -1.75 -55.22 17.73
N LEU A 268 -2.92 -55.00 18.34
CA LEU A 268 -3.39 -55.76 19.52
C LEU A 268 -4.51 -56.76 19.23
N CYS A 269 -5.33 -56.52 18.20
CA CYS A 269 -6.51 -57.35 17.94
C CYS A 269 -6.71 -57.68 16.45
N ASP A 270 -5.74 -57.31 15.60
CA ASP A 270 -5.73 -57.51 14.15
C ASP A 270 -6.95 -56.95 13.39
N HIS A 271 -7.74 -56.09 14.05
CA HIS A 271 -8.91 -55.46 13.44
C HIS A 271 -8.50 -54.36 12.45
N ALA A 272 -9.04 -54.41 11.22
CA ALA A 272 -8.79 -53.42 10.18
C ALA A 272 -9.44 -52.05 10.51
N PHE A 273 -8.65 -50.98 10.53
CA PHE A 273 -9.09 -49.62 10.78
C PHE A 273 -8.34 -48.59 9.91
N ARG A 274 -8.83 -47.35 9.84
CA ARG A 274 -8.16 -46.25 9.12
C ARG A 274 -7.55 -45.27 10.10
N GLY A 275 -6.26 -44.95 9.94
CA GLY A 275 -5.54 -44.01 10.82
C GLY A 275 -4.33 -43.35 10.14
N PRO A 276 -3.90 -42.18 10.63
CA PRO A 276 -2.77 -41.44 10.06
C PRO A 276 -1.44 -42.17 10.25
N GLU A 277 -1.29 -42.92 11.32
CA GLU A 277 -0.07 -43.63 11.72
C GLU A 277 -0.39 -45.06 12.13
N ARG A 278 0.58 -45.97 12.00
CA ARG A 278 0.46 -47.36 12.48
C ARG A 278 0.18 -47.38 13.98
N GLY A 279 -0.74 -48.23 14.41
CA GLY A 279 -1.04 -48.33 15.82
C GLY A 279 -2.30 -49.11 16.15
N THR A 280 -2.84 -48.83 17.33
CA THR A 280 -3.99 -49.53 17.88
C THR A 280 -5.31 -48.90 17.44
N CYS A 281 -6.32 -49.74 17.21
CA CYS A 281 -7.66 -49.24 16.88
C CYS A 281 -8.28 -48.51 18.08
N ARG A 282 -9.24 -47.62 17.80
CA ARG A 282 -9.93 -46.80 18.83
C ARG A 282 -10.49 -47.65 19.98
N ALA A 283 -10.97 -48.86 19.71
CA ALA A 283 -11.48 -49.78 20.72
C ALA A 283 -10.37 -50.23 21.70
N CYS A 284 -9.22 -50.68 21.18
CA CYS A 284 -8.06 -51.06 21.99
C CYS A 284 -7.46 -49.87 22.75
N THR A 285 -7.33 -48.70 22.12
CA THR A 285 -6.87 -47.49 22.80
C THR A 285 -7.83 -47.10 23.94
N SER A 286 -9.14 -47.17 23.70
CA SER A 286 -10.15 -46.86 24.71
C SER A 286 -10.24 -47.90 25.83
N ARG A 287 -9.79 -49.14 25.59
CA ARG A 287 -9.71 -50.21 26.61
C ARG A 287 -8.44 -50.08 27.44
N ALA A 288 -7.31 -49.73 26.82
CA ALA A 288 -6.06 -49.38 27.50
C ALA A 288 -6.25 -48.17 28.42
N ALA A 289 -6.94 -47.12 27.95
CA ALA A 289 -7.26 -45.94 28.75
C ALA A 289 -8.23 -46.21 29.93
N ARG A 290 -8.89 -47.38 29.96
CA ARG A 290 -9.81 -47.79 31.04
C ARG A 290 -9.17 -48.75 32.06
N LEU A 291 -7.94 -49.21 31.83
CA LEU A 291 -7.21 -50.03 32.81
C LEU A 291 -6.47 -49.09 33.78
N PRO A 292 -6.80 -49.06 35.08
CA PRO A 292 -6.01 -48.33 36.06
C PRO A 292 -4.66 -49.03 36.25
N GLU A 293 -3.56 -48.27 36.23
CA GLU A 293 -2.22 -48.75 36.61
C GLU A 293 -2.24 -49.26 38.05
N THR A 294 -2.31 -50.59 38.23
CA THR A 294 -2.05 -51.22 39.53
C THR A 294 -0.79 -52.08 39.42
N ALA A 295 0.32 -51.61 40.00
CA ALA A 295 1.25 -52.38 40.83
C ALA A 295 2.60 -51.65 41.02
N GLY A 296 2.69 -50.84 42.07
CA GLY A 296 3.95 -50.43 42.68
C GLY A 296 3.90 -50.72 44.17
N ALA A 297 4.00 -51.99 44.57
CA ALA A 297 4.12 -52.37 45.98
C ALA A 297 5.33 -53.31 46.18
N ARG A 298 6.29 -52.76 46.92
CA ARG A 298 7.53 -53.34 47.41
C ARG A 298 7.24 -54.58 48.28
N TYR A 299 8.10 -55.59 48.20
CA TYR A 299 8.35 -56.50 49.32
C TYR A 299 9.86 -56.65 49.53
N GLN A 300 10.33 -56.18 50.70
CA GLN A 300 11.66 -56.47 51.25
C GLN A 300 11.63 -57.89 51.82
N VAL A 301 12.69 -58.67 51.60
CA VAL A 301 12.98 -59.88 52.38
C VAL A 301 14.24 -59.60 53.20
N LYS A 302 14.11 -59.75 54.52
CA LYS A 302 15.16 -59.61 55.52
C LYS A 302 15.21 -60.93 56.28
N VAL A 303 16.27 -61.71 56.07
CA VAL A 303 16.83 -62.68 57.03
C VAL A 303 18.35 -62.61 56.88
#